data_AF-A0A933LPE4-F1
#
_entry.id   AF-A0A933LPE4-F1
#
_cell.length_a   1.000
_cell.length_b   1.000
_cell.length_c   1.000
_cell.angle_alpha   90.00
_cell.angle_beta   90.00
_cell.angle_gamma   90.00
#
_symmetry.space_group_name_H-M   'P 1'
#
loop_
_entity.id
_entity.type
_entity.pdbx_description
1 polymer ?
#
loop_
_entity_poly.entity_id
_entity_poly.type
_entity_poly.pdbx_seq_one_letter_code
_entity_poly.pdbx_strand_id
1 'polypeptide(L)' 'MAALTPKTLKRTAALLGYGWLDEEIDRLFALTERSLELVEKLDALPLHDVEPAVQYRML' A
#
# COMPACT_ATOMS: atom_id res chain seq x y z
N MET A 1 -11.98 5.76 2.63
CA MET A 1 -10.81 5.59 1.74
C MET A 1 -11.28 5.16 0.35
N ALA A 2 -10.57 5.55 -0.71
CA ALA A 2 -10.92 5.07 -2.05
C ALA A 2 -10.68 3.57 -2.12
N ALA A 3 -11.70 2.80 -2.52
CA ALA A 3 -11.59 1.35 -2.63
C ALA A 3 -10.41 0.99 -3.57
N LEU A 4 -9.61 -0.01 -3.17
CA LEU A 4 -8.61 -0.58 -4.06
C LEU A 4 -9.31 -1.10 -5.32
N THR A 5 -8.81 -0.76 -6.50
CA THR A 5 -9.29 -1.33 -7.78
C THR A 5 -8.09 -1.92 -8.53
N PRO A 6 -8.29 -2.93 -9.39
CA PRO A 6 -7.21 -3.48 -10.22
C PRO A 6 -6.50 -2.39 -11.03
N LYS A 7 -7.24 -1.38 -11.49
CA LYS A 7 -6.68 -0.21 -12.19
C LYS A 7 -5.75 0.62 -11.30
N THR A 8 -6.11 0.86 -10.04
CA THR A 8 -5.23 1.56 -9.10
C THR A 8 -4.00 0.74 -8.79
N LEU A 9 -4.15 -0.58 -8.57
CA LEU A 9 -3.03 -1.49 -8.33
C LEU A 9 -2.04 -1.52 -9.51
N LYS A 10 -2.55 -1.60 -10.75
CA LYS A 10 -1.74 -1.55 -11.97
C LYS A 10 -0.99 -0.22 -12.14
N ARG A 11 -1.64 0.91 -11.83
CA ARG A 11 -0.98 2.23 -11.88
C ARG A 11 0.12 2.35 -10.83
N THR A 12 -0.11 1.87 -9.60
CA THR A 12 0.89 1.86 -8.54
C THR A 12 2.08 0.97 -8.90
N ALA A 13 1.82 -0.21 -9.45
CA ALA A 13 2.88 -1.11 -9.94
C ALA A 13 3.75 -0.43 -11.01
N ALA A 14 3.13 0.26 -11.98
CA ALA A 14 3.84 1.00 -13.01
C ALA A 14 4.71 2.15 -12.45
N LEU A 15 4.23 2.87 -11.43
CA LEU A 15 5.01 3.92 -10.75
C LEU A 15 6.25 3.36 -10.03
N LEU A 16 6.20 2.11 -9.60
CA LEU A 16 7.32 1.40 -8.99
C LEU A 16 8.23 0.71 -10.03
N GLY A 17 7.93 0.85 -11.33
CA GLY A 17 8.70 0.26 -12.42
C GLY A 17 8.33 -1.18 -12.76
N TYR A 18 7.24 -1.71 -12.20
CA TYR A 18 6.76 -3.06 -12.52
C TYR A 18 5.81 -3.06 -13.72
N GLY A 19 6.03 -3.99 -14.65
CA GLY A 19 5.21 -4.21 -15.84
C GLY A 19 4.30 -5.43 -15.74
N TRP A 20 3.55 -5.56 -14.65
CA TRP A 20 2.69 -6.72 -14.40
C TRP A 20 1.54 -6.85 -15.40
N LEU A 21 1.29 -8.10 -15.80
CA LEU A 21 0.13 -8.50 -16.60
C LEU A 21 -1.15 -8.43 -15.77
N ASP A 22 -2.30 -8.37 -16.42
CA ASP A 22 -3.59 -8.26 -15.73
C ASP A 22 -3.87 -9.49 -14.85
N GLU A 23 -3.45 -10.69 -15.27
CA GLU A 23 -3.58 -11.90 -14.45
C GLU A 23 -2.71 -11.87 -13.19
N GLU A 24 -1.56 -11.18 -13.24
CA GLU A 24 -0.69 -10.99 -12.08
C GLU A 24 -1.29 -9.97 -11.10
N ILE A 25 -1.90 -8.91 -11.62
CA ILE A 25 -2.64 -7.92 -10.83
C ILE A 25 -3.80 -8.59 -10.09
N ASP A 26 -4.56 -9.45 -10.77
CA ASP A 26 -5.71 -10.15 -10.16
C ASP A 26 -5.26 -11.09 -9.03
N ARG A 27 -4.12 -11.78 -9.19
CA ARG A 27 -3.54 -12.63 -8.12
C ARG A 27 -3.09 -11.84 -6.90
N LEU A 28 -2.57 -10.63 -7.12
CA LEU A 28 -2.07 -9.76 -6.04
C LEU A 28 -3.18 -8.94 -5.38
N PHE A 29 -4.32 -8.78 -6.05
CA PHE A 29 -5.42 -7.95 -5.59
C PHE A 29 -5.91 -8.37 -4.19
N ALA A 30 -6.26 -9.64 -4.01
CA ALA A 30 -6.77 -10.14 -2.74
C ALA A 30 -5.75 -10.07 -1.59
N LEU A 31 -4.46 -10.24 -1.89
CA LEU A 31 -3.40 -10.10 -0.89
C LEU A 31 -3.26 -8.63 -0.48
N THR A 32 -3.27 -7.73 -1.46
CA THR A 32 -3.11 -6.29 -1.24
C THR A 32 -4.31 -5.72 -0.47
N GLU A 33 -5.53 -6.17 -0.78
CA GLU A 33 -6.75 -5.81 -0.05
C GLU A 33 -6.62 -6.18 1.44
N ARG A 34 -6.25 -7.42 1.76
CA ARG A 34 -6.02 -7.86 3.15
C ARG A 34 -4.91 -7.07 3.84
N SER A 35 -3.83 -6.75 3.13
CA SER A 35 -2.76 -5.92 3.70
C SER A 35 -3.24 -4.51 4.03
N LEU A 36 -4.08 -3.90 3.18
CA LEU A 36 -4.66 -2.59 3.44
C LEU A 36 -5.60 -2.62 4.64
N GLU A 37 -6.43 -3.65 4.80
CA GLU A 37 -7.27 -3.83 6.00
C GLU A 37 -6.44 -3.88 7.30
N LEU A 38 -5.24 -4.46 7.25
CA LEU A 38 -4.33 -4.46 8.41
C LEU A 38 -3.76 -3.06 8.69
N VAL A 39 -3.45 -2.31 7.64
CA VAL A 39 -2.94 -0.93 7.76
C VAL A 39 -4.03 0.01 8.30
N GLU A 40 -5.29 -0.17 7.90
CA GLU A 40 -6.43 0.62 8.43
C GLU A 40 -6.56 0.52 9.95
N LYS A 41 -6.13 -0.59 10.57
CA LYS A 41 -6.13 -0.72 12.03
C LYS A 41 -5.17 0.25 12.71
N LEU A 42 -4.19 0.78 11.99
CA LEU A 42 -3.25 1.78 12.52
C LEU A 42 -3.92 3.14 12.74
N ASP A 43 -5.06 3.43 12.09
CA ASP A 43 -5.82 4.67 12.32
C ASP A 43 -6.37 4.77 13.76
N ALA A 44 -6.49 3.63 14.46
CA ALA A 44 -6.91 3.60 15.86
C ALA A 44 -5.79 3.99 16.84
N LEU A 45 -4.54 4.15 16.37
CA LEU A 45 -3.41 4.50 17.22
C LEU A 45 -3.43 6.01 17.55
N PRO A 46 -3.28 6.41 18.82
CA PRO A 46 -3.27 7.81 19.23
C PRO A 46 -1.91 8.45 18.92
N LEU A 47 -1.66 8.75 17.64
CA LEU A 47 -0.38 9.29 17.15
C LEU A 47 -0.26 10.82 17.22
N HIS A 48 -1.24 11.50 17.83
CA HIS A 48 -1.36 12.97 17.79
C HIS A 48 -0.13 13.72 18.35
N ASP A 49 0.54 13.15 19.35
CA ASP A 49 1.70 13.74 20.02
C ASP A 49 3.01 13.01 19.69
N VAL A 50 3.03 12.15 18.66
CA VAL A 50 4.23 11.40 18.26
C VAL A 50 4.91 12.09 17.08
N GLU A 51 6.11 12.60 17.28
CA GLU A 51 6.93 13.11 16.18
C GLU A 51 7.30 11.96 15.22
N PRO A 52 7.13 12.14 13.89
CA PRO A 52 7.57 11.16 12.91
C PRO A 52 9.09 10.94 12.98
N ALA A 53 9.51 9.80 13.51
CA ALA A 53 10.92 9.44 13.56
C ALA A 53 11.41 8.99 12.16
N VAL A 54 11.87 9.92 11.35
CA VAL A 54 12.53 9.59 10.07
C VAL A 54 14.00 9.32 10.34
N GLN A 55 14.37 8.05 10.48
CA GLN A 55 15.78 7.65 10.47
C GLN A 55 16.26 7.47 9.03
N TYR A 56 16.91 8.51 8.47
CA TYR A 56 17.71 8.35 7.26
C TYR A 56 18.95 7.52 7.59
N ARG A 57 18.92 6.21 7.34
CA ARG A 57 20.16 5.44 7.19
C ARG A 57 20.79 5.85 5.86
N MET A 58 21.67 6.84 5.90
CA MET A 58 22.63 7.06 4.82
C MET A 58 23.67 5.92 4.91
N LEU A 59 23.63 5.00 3.95
CA LEU A 59 24.68 4.02 3.68
C LEU A 59 25.59 4.58 2.58
#